data_AF-A0A832WP47-F1
#
_entry.id   AF-A0A832WP47-F1
#
_cell.length_a   1.000
_cell.length_b   1.000
_cell.length_c   1.000
_cell.angle_alpha   90.00
_cell.angle_beta   90.00
_cell.angle_gamma   90.00
#
_symmetry.space_group_name_H-M   'P 1'
#
loop_
_entity.id
_entity.type
_entity.pdbx_description
1 polymer ?
#
loop_
_entity_poly.entity_id
_entity_poly.type
_entity_poly.pdbx_seq_one_letter_code
_entity_poly.pdbx_strand_id
1 'polypeptide(L)'
;MVILFDQFHLPENVFDVVFATDQQAIVGRLLIEEFKSNEGSLGKTEMSLFANRLHDGVVVEVMENVGPVRRPKKVQISYNKRQFYDRILTPMKSMGMVDYDMYKKKYMISDKFNNALKKIGVMW
;
A
#
# COMPACT_ATOMS: atom_id res chain seq x y z
N MET A 1 7.12 -19.30 7.59
CA MET A 1 6.32 -18.49 6.65
C MET A 1 5.57 -19.47 5.77
N VAL A 2 4.24 -19.44 5.77
CA VAL A 2 3.42 -20.31 4.94
C VAL A 2 2.67 -19.39 3.98
N ILE A 3 2.83 -19.60 2.68
CA ILE A 3 2.12 -18.87 1.63
C ILE A 3 1.16 -19.87 1.00
N LEU A 4 -0.14 -19.69 1.25
CA LEU A 4 -1.20 -20.40 0.55
C LEU A 4 -1.78 -19.42 -0.45
N PHE A 5 -1.71 -19.74 -1.73
CA PHE A 5 -2.32 -18.94 -2.78
C PHE A 5 -3.04 -19.85 -3.77
N ASP A 6 -4.17 -19.38 -4.27
CA ASP A 6 -4.93 -20.03 -5.32
C ASP A 6 -4.75 -19.24 -6.61
N GLN A 7 -4.19 -19.88 -7.64
CA GLN A 7 -3.95 -19.24 -8.94
C GLN A 7 -5.23 -18.77 -9.64
N PHE A 8 -6.39 -19.39 -9.35
CA PHE A 8 -7.65 -19.06 -10.02
C PHE A 8 -8.41 -17.91 -9.33
N HIS A 9 -8.03 -17.57 -8.10
CA HIS A 9 -8.65 -16.51 -7.31
C HIS A 9 -7.66 -15.39 -6.94
N LEU A 10 -6.57 -15.25 -7.71
CA LEU A 10 -5.60 -14.20 -7.48
C LEU A 10 -6.23 -12.82 -7.83
N PRO A 11 -6.23 -11.85 -6.90
CA PRO A 11 -6.80 -10.54 -7.16
C PRO A 11 -5.95 -9.75 -8.16
N GLU A 12 -6.56 -8.76 -8.83
CA GLU A 12 -5.88 -7.88 -9.80
C GLU A 12 -4.79 -7.01 -9.14
N ASN A 13 -4.83 -6.83 -7.82
CA ASN A 13 -3.91 -5.99 -7.07
C ASN A 13 -3.20 -6.73 -5.93
N VAL A 14 -1.88 -6.54 -5.84
CA VAL A 14 -1.05 -7.11 -4.77
C VAL A 14 -1.42 -6.60 -3.38
N PHE A 15 -1.98 -5.39 -3.25
CA PHE A 15 -2.38 -4.84 -1.96
C PHE A 15 -3.55 -5.61 -1.34
N ASP A 16 -4.40 -6.22 -2.17
CA ASP A 16 -5.50 -7.06 -1.70
C ASP A 16 -5.01 -8.46 -1.26
N VAL A 17 -3.82 -8.87 -1.71
CA VAL A 17 -3.12 -10.09 -1.22
C VAL A 17 -2.40 -9.81 0.10
N VAL A 18 -1.76 -8.65 0.18
CA VAL A 18 -0.84 -8.28 1.28
C VAL A 18 -1.59 -7.79 2.51
N PHE A 19 -2.66 -7.02 2.33
CA PHE A 19 -3.42 -6.45 3.43
C PHE A 19 -4.71 -7.22 3.69
N ALA A 20 -5.09 -7.31 4.96
CA ALA A 20 -6.25 -8.08 5.37
C ALA A 20 -7.59 -7.33 5.18
N THR A 21 -7.55 -6.00 5.06
CA THR A 21 -8.77 -5.18 4.93
C THR A 21 -8.72 -4.26 3.72
N ASP A 22 -9.88 -4.05 3.09
CA ASP A 22 -10.01 -3.18 1.92
C ASP A 22 -9.51 -1.76 2.20
N GLN A 23 -9.79 -1.23 3.40
CA GLN A 23 -9.28 0.08 3.81
C GLN A 23 -7.75 0.13 3.82
N GLN A 24 -7.08 -0.91 4.32
CA GLN A 24 -5.62 -0.97 4.32
C GLN A 24 -5.07 -1.06 2.89
N ALA A 25 -5.71 -1.88 2.05
CA ALA A 25 -5.32 -2.00 0.64
C ALA A 25 -5.48 -0.67 -0.12
N ILE A 26 -6.54 0.08 0.15
CA ILE A 26 -6.76 1.41 -0.45
C ILE A 26 -5.72 2.42 0.06
N VAL A 27 -5.44 2.46 1.37
CA VAL A 27 -4.42 3.37 1.91
C VAL A 27 -3.02 3.02 1.40
N GLY A 28 -2.70 1.73 1.25
CA GLY A 28 -1.45 1.28 0.63
C GLY A 28 -1.32 1.73 -0.82
N ARG A 29 -2.40 1.65 -1.61
CA ARG A 29 -2.45 2.20 -2.97
C ARG A 29 -2.18 3.70 -3.00
N LEU A 30 -2.92 4.47 -2.20
CA LEU A 30 -2.75 5.93 -2.11
C LEU A 30 -1.32 6.31 -1.74
N LEU A 31 -0.70 5.57 -0.83
CA LEU A 31 0.69 5.81 -0.44
C LEU A 31 1.63 5.63 -1.63
N ILE A 32 1.47 4.58 -2.44
CA ILE A 32 2.29 4.35 -3.63
C ILE A 32 2.04 5.40 -4.72
N GLU A 33 0.80 5.84 -4.90
CA GLU A 33 0.48 6.95 -5.81
C GLU A 33 1.14 8.26 -5.36
N GLU A 34 1.14 8.53 -4.05
CA GLU A 34 1.84 9.68 -3.48
C GLU A 34 3.36 9.58 -3.71
N PHE A 35 3.97 8.40 -3.55
CA PHE A 35 5.37 8.19 -3.90
C PHE A 35 5.64 8.47 -5.38
N LYS A 36 4.82 7.91 -6.29
CA LYS A 36 4.97 8.10 -7.73
C LYS A 36 4.84 9.57 -8.15
N SER A 37 3.96 10.30 -7.47
CA SER A 37 3.77 11.74 -7.70
C SER A 37 4.97 12.58 -7.26
N ASN A 38 5.76 12.08 -6.30
CA ASN A 38 6.97 12.73 -5.77
C ASN A 38 8.26 12.04 -6.25
N GLU A 39 8.33 11.71 -7.56
CA GLU A 39 9.51 11.10 -8.20
C GLU A 39 9.98 9.76 -7.58
N GLY A 40 9.08 9.05 -6.91
CA GLY A 40 9.36 7.76 -6.26
C GLY A 40 9.98 7.87 -4.86
N SER A 41 10.08 9.08 -4.28
CA SER A 41 10.62 9.28 -2.93
C SER A 41 9.81 10.28 -2.10
N LEU A 42 9.75 10.06 -0.78
CA LEU A 42 9.07 10.96 0.16
C LEU A 42 9.98 11.31 1.34
N GLY A 43 10.11 12.59 1.63
CA GLY A 43 10.74 13.07 2.86
C GLY A 43 9.88 12.83 4.10
N LYS A 44 10.47 13.00 5.29
CA LYS A 44 9.74 12.91 6.57
C LYS A 44 8.58 13.92 6.65
N THR A 45 8.77 15.12 6.11
CA THR A 45 7.75 16.18 6.11
C THR A 45 6.57 15.80 5.24
N GLU A 46 6.82 15.38 4.00
CA GLU A 46 5.77 14.95 3.05
C GLU A 46 5.00 13.74 3.58
N MET A 47 5.70 12.77 4.17
CA MET A 47 5.08 11.62 4.83
C MET A 47 4.16 12.04 5.98
N SER A 48 4.58 13.03 6.77
CA SER A 48 3.73 13.57 7.84
C SER A 48 2.53 14.33 7.30
N LEU A 49 2.69 15.08 6.20
CA LEU A 49 1.58 15.77 5.55
C LEU A 49 0.57 14.77 4.97
N PHE A 50 1.04 13.69 4.35
CA PHE A 50 0.20 12.59 3.89
C PHE A 50 -0.56 11.92 5.05
N ALA A 51 0.13 11.58 6.15
CA ALA A 51 -0.51 10.99 7.32
C ALA A 51 -1.55 11.93 7.96
N ASN A 52 -1.32 13.25 7.93
CA ASN A 52 -2.30 14.24 8.39
C ASN A 52 -3.53 14.27 7.47
N ARG A 53 -3.33 14.33 6.14
CA ARG A 53 -4.43 14.28 5.17
C ARG A 53 -5.30 13.02 5.32
N LEU A 54 -4.68 11.87 5.53
CA LEU A 54 -5.40 10.62 5.80
C LEU A 54 -6.17 10.65 7.11
N HIS A 55 -5.63 11.29 8.14
CA HIS A 55 -6.30 11.43 9.43
C HIS A 55 -7.54 12.31 9.33
N ASP A 56 -7.45 13.39 8.57
CA ASP A 56 -8.56 14.35 8.38
C ASP A 56 -9.64 13.80 7.42
N GLY A 57 -9.31 12.76 6.66
CA GLY A 57 -10.22 11.98 5.83
C GLY A 57 -10.07 12.33 4.36
N VAL A 58 -9.83 11.31 3.54
CA VAL A 58 -9.74 11.42 2.08
C VAL A 58 -10.96 10.76 1.46
N VAL A 59 -11.63 11.47 0.55
CA VAL A 59 -12.72 10.90 -0.25
C VAL A 59 -12.09 10.15 -1.41
N VAL A 60 -12.22 8.83 -1.39
CA VAL A 60 -11.74 7.97 -2.47
C VAL A 60 -12.95 7.41 -3.20
N GLU A 61 -12.91 7.46 -4.52
CA GLU A 61 -13.88 6.74 -5.35
C GLU A 61 -13.45 5.27 -5.41
N VAL A 62 -14.16 4.42 -4.66
CA VAL A 62 -13.96 2.97 -4.70
C VAL A 62 -15.00 2.39 -5.65
N MET A 63 -14.56 1.55 -6.58
CA MET A 63 -15.49 0.78 -7.41
C MET A 63 -16.04 -0.37 -6.57
N GLU A 64 -17.31 -0.31 -6.19
CA GLU A 64 -17.98 -1.38 -5.46
C GLU A 64 -18.55 -2.39 -6.48
N ASN A 65 -18.17 -3.67 -6.36
CA ASN A 65 -18.70 -4.75 -7.19
C ASN A 65 -20.06 -5.19 -6.64
N VAL A 66 -21.13 -4.46 -6.97
CA VAL A 66 -22.50 -4.88 -6.68
C VAL A 66 -23.12 -5.47 -7.96
N GLY A 67 -22.85 -6.74 -8.22
CA GLY A 67 -23.34 -7.46 -9.40
C GLY A 67 -22.60 -7.10 -10.71
N PRO A 68 -23.22 -7.23 -11.90
CA PRO A 68 -22.56 -7.06 -13.20
C PRO A 68 -22.22 -5.60 -13.56
N VAL A 69 -22.45 -4.63 -12.66
CA VAL A 69 -22.25 -3.20 -12.93
C VAL A 69 -21.32 -2.61 -11.85
N ARG A 70 -20.13 -2.16 -12.27
CA ARG A 70 -19.22 -1.40 -11.40
C ARG A 70 -19.81 -0.01 -11.15
N ARG A 71 -20.23 0.28 -9.91
CA ARG A 71 -20.69 1.64 -9.53
C ARG A 71 -19.60 2.34 -8.72
N PRO A 72 -19.24 3.59 -9.06
CA PRO A 72 -18.32 4.37 -8.26
C PRO A 72 -19.03 4.81 -6.97
N LYS A 73 -18.55 4.33 -5.83
CA LYS A 73 -19.01 4.78 -4.51
C LYS A 73 -17.93 5.67 -3.91
N LYS A 74 -18.32 6.90 -3.58
CA LYS A 74 -17.45 7.80 -2.82
C LYS A 74 -17.42 7.32 -1.38
N VAL A 75 -16.30 6.75 -0.96
CA VAL A 75 -16.09 6.32 0.42
C VAL A 75 -15.13 7.31 1.06
N GLN A 76 -15.55 7.94 2.15
CA GLN A 76 -14.65 8.73 2.97
C GLN A 76 -13.83 7.77 3.83
N ILE A 77 -12.52 7.75 3.60
CA ILE A 77 -11.58 6.93 4.36
C ILE A 77 -10.80 7.86 5.26
N SER A 78 -10.98 7.71 6.58
CA SER A 78 -10.10 8.30 7.58
C SER A 78 -9.25 7.21 8.21
N TYR A 79 -7.98 7.52 8.45
CA TYR A 79 -7.04 6.57 9.05
C TYR A 79 -6.20 7.27 10.10
N ASN A 80 -6.11 6.69 11.30
CA ASN A 80 -5.33 7.30 12.36
C ASN A 80 -3.82 7.30 12.02
N LYS A 81 -3.10 8.37 12.34
CA LYS A 81 -1.65 8.50 12.04
C LYS A 81 -0.85 7.34 12.60
N ARG A 82 -1.10 6.92 13.84
CA ARG A 82 -0.40 5.79 14.47
C ARG A 82 -0.72 4.49 13.76
N GLN A 83 -1.99 4.26 13.44
CA GLN A 83 -2.40 3.07 12.69
C GLN A 83 -1.73 3.05 11.31
N PHE A 84 -1.59 4.19 10.63
CA PHE A 84 -0.91 4.27 9.34
C PHE A 84 0.55 3.80 9.44
N TYR A 85 1.31 4.33 10.40
CA TYR A 85 2.70 3.93 10.59
C TYR A 85 2.84 2.45 10.98
N ASP A 86 2.00 1.97 11.89
CA ASP A 86 2.10 0.61 12.44
C ASP A 86 1.56 -0.46 11.49
N ARG A 87 0.49 -0.17 10.74
CA ARG A 87 -0.26 -1.16 9.94
C ARG A 87 -0.08 -1.05 8.43
N ILE A 88 0.45 0.06 7.93
CA ILE A 88 0.70 0.26 6.51
C ILE A 88 2.19 0.40 6.26
N LEU A 89 2.81 1.47 6.78
CA LEU A 89 4.20 1.78 6.46
C LEU A 89 5.17 0.71 6.98
N THR A 90 5.00 0.26 8.23
CA THR A 90 5.88 -0.74 8.84
C THR A 90 5.83 -2.08 8.08
N PRO A 91 4.66 -2.66 7.78
CA PRO A 91 4.58 -3.85 6.94
C PRO A 91 5.21 -3.66 5.56
N MET A 92 4.89 -2.58 4.84
CA MET A 92 5.45 -2.31 3.52
C MET A 92 6.97 -2.18 3.54
N LYS A 93 7.52 -1.61 4.62
CA LYS A 93 8.96 -1.55 4.85
C LYS A 93 9.56 -2.92 5.13
N SER A 94 8.96 -3.69 6.03
CA SER A 94 9.43 -5.04 6.37
C SER A 94 9.39 -6.01 5.19
N MET A 95 8.43 -5.87 4.29
CA MET A 95 8.33 -6.66 3.05
C MET A 95 9.29 -6.19 1.96
N GLY A 96 9.90 -5.00 2.09
CA GLY A 96 10.77 -4.43 1.07
C GLY A 96 10.02 -3.84 -0.12
N MET A 97 8.77 -3.41 0.06
CA MET A 97 8.04 -2.60 -0.93
C MET A 97 8.47 -1.13 -0.85
N VAL A 98 8.81 -0.68 0.37
CA VAL A 98 9.32 0.67 0.64
C VAL A 98 10.62 0.56 1.43
N ASP A 99 11.64 1.31 1.03
CA ASP A 99 12.88 1.44 1.77
C ASP A 99 12.96 2.81 2.46
N TYR A 100 13.75 2.89 3.52
CA TYR A 100 14.07 4.17 4.17
C TYR A 100 15.58 4.37 4.18
N ASP A 101 16.04 5.40 3.46
CA ASP A 101 17.41 5.86 3.50
C ASP A 101 17.61 6.72 4.76
N MET A 102 18.38 6.21 5.73
CA MET A 102 18.66 6.91 6.98
C MET A 102 19.52 8.16 6.78
N TYR A 103 20.40 8.17 5.78
CA TYR A 103 21.30 9.30 5.51
C TYR A 103 20.52 10.46 4.89
N LYS A 104 19.72 10.15 3.86
CA LYS A 104 18.89 11.15 3.18
C LYS A 104 17.59 11.45 3.92
N LYS A 105 17.24 10.63 4.92
CA LYS A 105 15.96 10.68 5.66
C LYS A 105 14.75 10.63 4.74
N LYS A 106 14.84 9.85 3.66
CA LYS A 106 13.81 9.70 2.63
C LYS A 106 13.31 8.27 2.56
N TYR A 107 12.02 8.13 2.37
CA TYR A 107 11.38 6.88 1.98
C TYR A 107 11.42 6.76 0.46
N MET A 108 11.54 5.54 -0.06
CA MET A 108 11.60 5.27 -1.51
C MET A 108 10.89 3.98 -1.85
N ILE A 109 10.32 3.89 -3.05
CA ILE A 109 9.83 2.61 -3.58
C ILE A 109 11.02 1.68 -3.84
N SER A 110 10.87 0.39 -3.54
CA SER A 110 11.92 -0.61 -3.66
C SER A 110 11.47 -1.82 -4.48
N ASP A 111 12.40 -2.40 -5.23
CA ASP A 111 12.19 -3.64 -6.00
C ASP A 111 12.47 -4.91 -5.19
N LYS A 112 12.90 -4.77 -3.92
CA LYS A 112 13.27 -5.91 -3.06
C LYS A 112 12.13 -6.91 -2.90
N PHE A 113 10.90 -6.43 -2.74
CA PHE A 113 9.73 -7.29 -2.63
C PHE A 113 9.53 -8.16 -3.88
N ASN A 114 9.60 -7.55 -5.08
CA ASN A 114 9.46 -8.28 -6.34
C ASN A 114 10.59 -9.30 -6.52
N ASN A 115 11.83 -8.92 -6.22
CA ASN A 115 12.97 -9.82 -6.31
C ASN A 115 12.86 -11.00 -5.32
N ALA A 116 12.31 -10.77 -4.13
CA ALA A 116 12.04 -11.84 -3.17
C ALA A 116 10.98 -12.82 -3.68
N LEU A 117 9.88 -12.32 -4.28
CA LEU A 117 8.85 -13.18 -4.89
C LEU A 117 9.39 -13.99 -6.07
N LYS A 118 10.18 -13.37 -6.96
CA LYS A 118 10.86 -14.10 -8.05
C LYS A 118 11.77 -15.20 -7.51
N LYS A 119 12.54 -14.92 -6.45
CA LYS A 119 13.41 -15.90 -5.80
C LYS A 119 12.61 -17.07 -5.24
N ILE A 120 11.46 -16.82 -4.59
CA ILE A 120 10.56 -17.87 -4.11
C ILE A 120 10.04 -18.71 -5.30
N GLY A 121 9.64 -18.05 -6.39
CA GLY A 121 9.20 -18.74 -7.61
C GLY A 121 10.27 -19.62 -8.26
N VAL A 122 11.56 -19.25 -8.17
CA VAL A 122 12.69 -20.05 -8.67
C VAL A 122 13.08 -21.20 -7.73
N MET A 123 12.75 -21.11 -6.44
CA MET A 123 13.01 -22.20 -5.47
C MET A 123 12.08 -23.41 -5.69
N TRP A 124 10.99 -23.22 -6.43
CA TRP A 124 10.12 -24.28 -6.90
C TRP A 124 10.66 -24.88 -8.19
#